data_AF-A0AAD5A4D5-F1
#
_entry.id   AF-A0AAD5A4D5-F1
#
_cell.length_a   1.000
_cell.length_b   1.000
_cell.length_c   1.000
_cell.angle_alpha   90.00
_cell.angle_beta   90.00
_cell.angle_gamma   90.00
#
_symmetry.space_group_name_H-M   'P 1'
#
loop_
_entity.id
_entity.type
_entity.pdbx_description
1 polymer ?
#
loop_
_entity_poly.entity_id
_entity_poly.type
_entity_poly.pdbx_seq_one_letter_code
_entity_poly.pdbx_strand_id
1 'polypeptide(L)'
;MLLGYRWGDSRVYWGLDKHEKRTTSRALSKNVPEPIYSIKDFVSGLVGFIQDRGLSPSCTLYFFLGQQWPDPKNKPWEKKLIMVEVILTTLEKLKEMALANGATSLQSSVDLQISIEQMMEMC
;
A
#
# COMPACT_ATOMS: atom_id res chain seq x y z
N MET A 1 -10.09 10.90 6.24
CA MET A 1 -10.41 9.49 6.54
C MET A 1 -11.01 8.88 5.29
N LEU A 2 -10.61 7.67 4.90
CA LEU A 2 -11.20 6.94 3.78
C LEU A 2 -12.26 5.98 4.32
N LEU A 3 -13.41 5.93 3.65
CA LEU A 3 -14.53 5.07 4.00
C LEU A 3 -14.63 3.92 2.99
N GLY A 4 -14.91 2.73 3.50
CA GLY A 4 -15.30 1.56 2.71
C GLY A 4 -16.82 1.44 2.73
N TYR A 5 -17.41 1.15 1.58
CA TYR A 5 -18.85 0.98 1.48
C TYR A 5 -19.21 -0.27 0.65
N ARG A 6 -19.96 -1.20 1.25
CA ARG A 6 -20.39 -2.44 0.59
C ARG A 6 -21.88 -2.41 0.28
N TRP A 7 -22.21 -2.36 -1.02
CA TRP A 7 -23.60 -2.39 -1.51
C TRP A 7 -24.09 -3.79 -1.92
N GLY A 8 -23.19 -4.61 -2.49
CA GLY A 8 -23.53 -5.95 -2.97
C GLY A 8 -23.66 -7.01 -1.87
N ASP A 9 -24.09 -8.20 -2.25
CA ASP A 9 -24.29 -9.33 -1.33
C ASP A 9 -23.01 -10.08 -0.95
N SER A 10 -22.00 -10.07 -1.84
CA SER A 10 -20.69 -10.65 -1.53
C SER A 10 -20.09 -9.97 -0.31
N ARG A 11 -19.73 -10.75 0.71
CA ARG A 11 -18.97 -10.24 1.86
C ARG A 11 -17.64 -9.68 1.37
N VAL A 12 -17.21 -8.56 1.94
CA VAL A 12 -15.94 -7.94 1.61
C VAL A 12 -15.11 -7.85 2.87
N TYR A 13 -13.89 -8.35 2.80
CA TYR A 13 -12.89 -8.23 3.85
C TYR A 13 -11.76 -7.34 3.36
N TRP A 14 -11.10 -6.60 4.24
CA TRP A 14 -10.03 -5.70 3.83
C TRP A 14 -8.83 -5.69 4.79
N GLY A 15 -7.68 -5.26 4.30
CA GLY A 15 -6.44 -5.16 5.06
C GLY A 15 -5.45 -4.18 4.44
N LEU A 16 -4.38 -3.88 5.17
CA LEU A 16 -3.29 -2.99 4.71
C LEU A 16 -2.05 -3.75 4.24
N ASP A 17 -2.06 -5.08 4.41
CA ASP A 17 -1.01 -6.01 4.02
C ASP A 17 -1.66 -7.31 3.51
N LYS A 18 -1.23 -7.80 2.35
CA LYS A 18 -1.65 -9.08 1.81
C LYS A 18 -1.04 -10.29 2.55
N HIS A 19 -0.10 -10.06 3.46
CA HIS A 19 0.46 -11.04 4.38
C HIS A 19 0.04 -10.77 5.83
N GLU A 20 -1.10 -10.07 6.04
CA GLU A 20 -1.56 -9.67 7.37
C GLU A 20 -1.60 -10.86 8.34
N LYS A 21 -0.74 -10.80 9.37
CA LYS A 21 -0.61 -11.83 10.42
C LYS A 21 -1.67 -11.71 11.51
N ARG A 22 -2.58 -10.76 11.41
CA ARG A 22 -3.64 -10.57 12.41
C ARG A 22 -4.54 -11.80 12.42
N THR A 23 -5.06 -12.13 13.59
CA THR A 23 -6.06 -13.20 13.75
C THR A 23 -7.47 -12.70 13.46
N THR A 24 -7.71 -11.39 13.55
CA THR A 24 -9.02 -10.79 13.38
C THR A 24 -9.23 -10.27 11.96
N SER A 25 -10.33 -10.71 11.35
CA SER A 25 -10.75 -10.23 10.03
C SER A 25 -11.46 -8.89 10.13
N ARG A 26 -11.26 -8.04 9.12
CA ARG A 26 -11.98 -6.76 8.99
C ARG A 26 -13.02 -6.91 7.88
N ALA A 27 -14.27 -7.18 8.25
CA ALA A 27 -15.37 -7.30 7.31
C ALA A 27 -16.10 -5.97 7.16
N LEU A 28 -16.54 -5.64 5.93
CA LEU A 28 -17.43 -4.50 5.69
C LEU A 28 -18.90 -4.89 5.91
N SER A 29 -19.57 -4.11 6.74
CA SER A 29 -21.00 -4.17 6.98
C SER A 29 -21.78 -3.82 5.71
N LYS A 30 -22.91 -4.51 5.45
CA LYS A 30 -23.74 -4.21 4.27
C LYS A 30 -24.41 -2.86 4.49
N ASN A 31 -24.39 -1.98 3.49
CA ASN A 31 -25.14 -0.74 3.52
C ASN A 31 -24.78 0.21 4.69
N VAL A 32 -23.60 0.02 5.31
CA VAL A 32 -23.04 0.93 6.32
C VAL A 32 -21.63 1.37 5.86
N PRO A 33 -21.35 2.68 5.76
CA PRO A 33 -20.00 3.17 5.49
C PRO A 33 -19.13 3.03 6.75
N GLU A 34 -17.93 2.47 6.60
CA GLU A 34 -17.02 2.21 7.71
C GLU A 34 -15.62 2.79 7.43
N PRO A 35 -14.92 3.31 8.44
CA PRO A 35 -13.56 3.81 8.27
C PRO A 35 -12.59 2.67 7.95
N ILE A 36 -11.92 2.76 6.80
CA ILE A 36 -10.94 1.76 6.34
C ILE A 36 -9.51 2.28 6.27
N TYR A 37 -9.32 3.60 6.29
CA TYR A 37 -7.97 4.16 6.22
C TYR A 37 -7.90 5.55 6.84
N SER A 38 -6.88 5.79 7.66
CA SER A 38 -6.61 7.11 8.24
C SER A 38 -5.43 7.76 7.52
N ILE A 39 -5.72 8.78 6.72
CA ILE A 39 -4.70 9.62 6.08
C ILE A 39 -3.85 10.33 7.15
N LYS A 40 -4.46 10.70 8.27
CA LYS A 40 -3.76 11.31 9.41
C LYS A 40 -2.70 10.35 9.96
N ASP A 41 -3.07 9.09 10.18
CA ASP A 41 -2.16 8.08 10.73
C ASP A 41 -1.05 7.76 9.74
N PHE A 42 -1.36 7.75 8.43
CA PHE A 42 -0.34 7.66 7.38
C PHE A 42 0.66 8.80 7.46
N VAL A 43 0.21 10.06 7.52
CA VAL A 43 1.11 11.23 7.58
C VAL A 43 1.96 11.19 8.85
N SER A 44 1.37 10.91 10.01
CA SER A 44 2.13 10.75 11.26
C SER A 44 3.17 9.62 11.16
N GLY A 45 2.79 8.48 10.59
CA GLY A 45 3.70 7.36 10.36
C GLY A 45 4.81 7.71 9.38
N LEU A 46 4.52 8.51 8.36
CA LEU A 46 5.52 8.95 7.38
C LEU A 46 6.51 9.94 7.99
N VAL A 47 6.06 10.86 8.85
CA VAL A 47 6.95 11.75 9.62
C VAL A 47 7.89 10.94 10.50
N GLY A 48 7.38 9.96 11.25
CA GLY A 48 8.22 9.06 12.05
C GLY A 48 9.18 8.23 11.19
N PHE A 49 8.73 7.76 10.02
CA PHE A 49 9.58 7.06 9.06
C PHE A 49 10.77 7.92 8.58
N ILE A 50 10.54 9.20 8.29
CA ILE A 50 11.59 10.15 7.86
C ILE A 50 12.59 10.40 9.00
N GLN A 51 12.12 10.51 10.24
CA GLN A 51 12.96 10.85 11.40
C GLN A 51 13.80 9.67 11.89
N ASP A 52 13.16 8.51 12.09
CA ASP A 52 13.76 7.38 12.81
C ASP A 52 14.16 6.21 11.90
N ARG A 53 14.01 6.35 10.57
CA ARG A 53 14.20 5.26 9.57
C ARG A 53 13.44 3.98 9.93
N GLY A 54 12.24 4.13 10.50
CA GLY A 54 11.38 3.03 10.89
C GLY A 54 10.73 2.29 9.71
N LEU A 55 9.62 1.60 9.96
CA LEU A 55 8.81 1.04 8.88
C LEU A 55 7.94 2.12 8.25
N SER A 56 8.00 2.24 6.92
CA SER A 56 7.12 3.15 6.17
C SER A 56 5.65 2.71 6.34
N PRO A 57 4.71 3.65 6.51
CA PRO A 57 3.29 3.32 6.49
C PRO A 57 2.86 2.78 5.11
N SER A 58 1.86 1.90 5.10
CA SER A 58 1.31 1.32 3.85
C SER A 58 0.43 2.31 3.11
N CYS A 59 0.62 2.43 1.80
CA CYS A 59 -0.24 3.21 0.88
C CYS A 59 -1.25 2.32 0.13
N THR A 60 -1.35 1.04 0.51
CA THR A 60 -2.12 0.05 -0.24
C THR A 60 -3.21 -0.57 0.63
N LEU A 61 -4.39 -0.73 0.03
CA LEU A 61 -5.52 -1.45 0.57
C LEU A 61 -5.74 -2.73 -0.23
N TYR A 62 -5.97 -3.83 0.46
CA TYR A 62 -6.32 -5.11 -0.14
C TYR A 62 -7.76 -5.44 0.22
N PHE A 63 -8.55 -5.84 -0.76
CA PHE A 63 -9.93 -6.29 -0.59
C PHE A 63 -10.07 -7.74 -1.04
N PHE A 64 -10.80 -8.53 -0.25
CA PHE A 64 -11.06 -9.94 -0.49
C PHE A 64 -12.56 -10.16 -0.57
N LEU A 65 -13.04 -10.55 -1.75
CA LEU A 65 -14.47 -10.63 -2.05
C LEU A 65 -14.95 -12.08 -1.89
N GLY A 66 -16.02 -12.26 -1.14
CA GLY A 66 -16.66 -13.56 -0.90
C GLY A 66 -15.89 -14.51 0.03
N GLN A 67 -14.63 -14.21 0.36
CA GLN A 67 -13.78 -15.05 1.20
C GLN A 67 -13.14 -14.25 2.32
N GLN A 68 -13.18 -14.81 3.54
CA GLN A 68 -12.63 -14.19 4.73
C GLN A 68 -11.13 -13.96 4.64
N TRP A 69 -10.66 -12.79 5.07
CA TRP A 69 -9.26 -12.46 5.20
C TRP A 69 -8.97 -11.80 6.56
N PRO A 70 -7.89 -12.16 7.27
CA PRO A 70 -7.00 -13.31 7.01
C PRO A 70 -7.74 -14.65 6.97
N ASP A 71 -7.21 -15.65 6.25
CA ASP A 71 -7.91 -16.92 6.05
C ASP A 71 -7.97 -17.73 7.37
N PRO A 72 -9.15 -18.20 7.82
CA PRO A 72 -9.28 -18.95 9.08
C PRO A 72 -8.48 -20.25 9.13
N LYS A 73 -8.11 -20.81 7.98
CA LYS A 73 -7.27 -22.01 7.84
C LYS A 73 -5.82 -21.67 7.51
N ASN A 74 -5.41 -20.40 7.68
CA ASN A 74 -4.08 -19.87 7.36
C ASN A 74 -3.64 -20.16 5.92
N LYS A 75 -4.59 -20.22 4.98
CA LYS A 75 -4.26 -20.32 3.56
C LYS A 75 -3.61 -19.03 3.07
N PRO A 76 -2.61 -19.12 2.18
CA PRO A 76 -1.94 -17.95 1.64
C PRO A 76 -2.89 -17.18 0.70
N TRP A 77 -2.65 -15.87 0.52
CA TRP A 77 -3.58 -14.96 -0.17
C TRP A 77 -3.79 -15.32 -1.65
N GLU A 78 -2.81 -15.97 -2.28
CA GLU A 78 -2.83 -16.46 -3.66
C GLU A 78 -3.91 -17.52 -3.90
N LYS A 79 -4.46 -18.11 -2.82
CA LYS A 79 -5.58 -19.07 -2.90
C LYS A 79 -6.96 -18.39 -2.84
N LYS A 80 -6.99 -17.06 -2.73
CA LYS A 80 -8.24 -16.30 -2.78
C LYS A 80 -8.70 -16.13 -4.21
N LEU A 81 -9.99 -16.34 -4.44
CA LEU A 81 -10.61 -16.29 -5.76
C LEU A 81 -10.59 -14.87 -6.33
N ILE A 82 -10.92 -13.89 -5.51
CA ILE A 82 -10.97 -12.49 -5.90
C ILE A 82 -10.29 -11.65 -4.82
N MET A 83 -9.14 -11.09 -5.20
CA MET A 83 -8.39 -10.11 -4.42
C MET A 83 -8.24 -8.85 -5.27
N VAL A 84 -8.53 -7.70 -4.69
CA VAL A 84 -8.37 -6.39 -5.32
C VAL A 84 -7.36 -5.58 -4.55
N GLU A 85 -6.32 -5.13 -5.23
CA GLU A 85 -5.32 -4.21 -4.70
C GLU A 85 -5.68 -2.77 -5.11
N VAL A 86 -5.73 -1.87 -4.14
CA VAL A 86 -6.02 -0.46 -4.34
C VAL A 86 -4.86 0.35 -3.77
N ILE A 87 -4.11 0.99 -4.66
CA ILE A 87 -2.97 1.83 -4.29
C ILE A 87 -3.44 3.28 -4.21
N LEU A 88 -3.20 3.92 -3.07
CA LEU A 88 -3.44 5.34 -2.87
C LEU A 88 -2.28 6.14 -3.47
N THR A 89 -2.28 6.31 -4.80
CA THR A 89 -1.14 6.84 -5.59
C THR A 89 -0.62 8.19 -5.11
N THR A 90 -1.48 9.09 -4.59
CA THR A 90 -1.03 10.35 -3.98
C THR A 90 -0.17 10.11 -2.74
N LEU A 91 -0.52 9.12 -1.91
CA LEU A 91 0.24 8.76 -0.71
C LEU A 91 1.52 8.01 -1.07
N GLU A 92 1.47 7.18 -2.12
CA GLU A 92 2.64 6.51 -2.69
C GLU A 92 3.67 7.53 -3.17
N LYS A 93 3.26 8.52 -3.98
CA LYS A 93 4.14 9.63 -4.40
C LYS A 93 4.68 10.43 -3.24
N LEU A 94 3.87 10.68 -2.20
CA LEU A 94 4.32 11.38 -1.00
C LEU A 94 5.42 10.59 -0.26
N LYS A 95 5.28 9.26 -0.18
CA LYS A 95 6.29 8.36 0.35
C LYS A 95 7.55 8.34 -0.51
N GLU A 96 7.44 8.33 -1.83
CA GLU A 96 8.59 8.40 -2.75
C GLU A 96 9.39 9.69 -2.56
N MET A 97 8.72 10.84 -2.45
CA MET A 97 9.38 12.12 -2.16
C MET A 97 10.11 12.10 -0.81
N ALA A 98 9.51 11.49 0.21
CA ALA A 98 10.15 11.32 1.52
C ALA A 98 11.43 10.47 1.43
N LEU A 99 11.41 9.39 0.63
CA LEU A 99 12.57 8.54 0.38
C LEU A 99 13.68 9.27 -0.38
N ALA A 100 13.33 10.01 -1.44
CA ALA A 100 14.29 10.79 -2.23
C ALA A 100 14.99 11.87 -1.39
N ASN A 101 14.25 12.53 -0.49
CA ASN A 101 14.79 13.52 0.44
C ASN A 101 15.67 12.90 1.54
N GLY A 102 15.37 11.67 1.96
CA GLY A 102 16.21 10.91 2.91
C GLY A 102 17.52 10.39 2.30
N ALA A 103 17.58 10.27 0.97
CA ALA A 103 18.78 9.86 0.22
C ALA A 103 19.71 11.04 -0.14
N THR A 104 19.23 12.28 -0.10
CA THR A 104 19.99 13.49 -0.48
C THR A 104 20.96 14.01 0.59
N SER A 105 21.18 13.26 1.67
CA SER A 105 22.27 13.53 2.62
C SER A 105 23.64 13.01 2.17
N LEU A 106 23.73 12.36 1.00
CA LEU A 106 24.99 11.94 0.37
C LEU A 106 25.08 12.55 -1.03
N GLN A 107 26.04 13.44 -1.21
CA GLN A 107 26.62 13.70 -2.53
C GLN A 107 27.17 12.37 -3.09
N SER A 108 26.46 11.69 -3.98
CA SER A 108 27.08 10.72 -4.90
C SER A 108 26.12 10.33 -6.01
N SER A 109 26.43 10.82 -7.22
CA SER A 109 26.01 10.36 -8.55
C SER A 109 24.80 9.43 -8.64
N VAL A 110 23.66 10.00 -9.05
CA VAL A 110 22.63 9.21 -9.73
C VAL A 110 23.15 8.93 -11.13
N ASP A 111 23.75 7.75 -11.35
CA ASP A 111 23.90 7.19 -12.68
C ASP A 111 22.49 6.81 -13.17
N LEU A 112 21.84 7.77 -13.85
CA LEU A 112 20.72 7.48 -14.72
C LEU A 112 21.27 6.58 -15.83
N GLN A 113 21.04 5.28 -15.73
CA GLN A 113 21.22 4.36 -16.85
C GLN A 113 20.16 4.67 -17.90
N ILE A 114 20.43 5.71 -18.68
CA ILE A 114 19.75 6.04 -19.93
C ILE A 114 20.24 5.04 -20.98
N SER A 115 19.29 4.44 -21.67
CA SER A 115 19.45 3.42 -22.72
C SER A 115 20.65 3.65 -23.65
N ILE A 116 21.42 2.59 -23.92
CA ILE A 116 22.48 2.54 -24.94
C ILE A 116 21.83 2.55 -26.33
N GLU A 117 21.31 3.69 -26.77
CA GLU A 117 20.91 3.90 -28.17
C GLU A 117 21.20 5.35 -28.58
N GLN A 118 22.45 5.78 -28.42
CA GLN A 118 23.03 6.94 -29.11
C GLN A 118 24.57 6.91 -28.97
N MET A 119 25.18 5.76 -29.29
CA MET A 119 26.60 5.69 -29.61
C MET A 119 26.77 5.56 -31.13
N MET A 120 26.31 6.56 -31.87
CA MET A 120 26.82 6.86 -33.20
C MET A 120 26.75 8.37 -33.41
N GLU A 121 27.77 8.88 -34.10
CA GLU A 121 27.90 10.24 -34.61
C GLU A 121 28.37 11.30 -33.60
N MET A 122 29.69 11.43 -33.45
CA MET A 122 30.53 12.21 -34.35
C MET A 122 31.81 12.66 -33.64
N CYS A 123 32.92 12.17 -34.20
CA CYS A 123 34.24 12.80 -34.28
C CYS A 123 35.04 13.00 -32.98
#